data_AF-A0A447TWH9-F1
#
_entry.id   AF-A0A447TWH9-F1
#
_cell.length_a   1.000
_cell.length_b   1.000
_cell.length_c   1.000
_cell.angle_alpha   90.00
_cell.angle_beta   90.00
_cell.angle_gamma   90.00
#
_symmetry.space_group_name_H-M   'P 1'
#
loop_
_entity.id
_entity.type
_entity.pdbx_description
1 polymer ?
#
loop_
_entity_poly.entity_id
_entity_poly.type
_entity_poly.pdbx_seq_one_letter_code
_entity_poly.pdbx_strand_id
1 'polypeptide(L)'
;MTFVPLNPIPLKDRTSMIFLQYGQIDVLDGAFVLIDKTGIRTHIPVGSVACIMLEPGTRVSHAAVHLASTVGTLLVWVGEAGVRVYSSGQPGGARADKLLYQAKLALDDDLRLKVVRKMYELRFREPPPARRSVEQLRGIEGSRVRATYALLAKQYGVKWHGRNYDPKDWEKGGCRQPMY
;
A
#
# COMPACT_ATOMS: atom_id res chain seq x y z
N MET A 1 -10.87 -27.80 24.80
CA MET A 1 -10.40 -26.41 24.91
C MET A 1 -11.54 -25.49 24.48
N THR A 2 -11.84 -24.46 25.26
CA THR A 2 -12.80 -23.41 24.89
C THR A 2 -12.18 -22.50 23.84
N PHE A 3 -12.77 -22.46 22.64
CA PHE A 3 -12.35 -21.57 21.56
C PHE A 3 -12.79 -20.14 21.87
N VAL A 4 -11.84 -19.20 21.88
CA VAL A 4 -12.13 -17.76 22.02
C VAL A 4 -12.08 -17.13 20.62
N PRO A 5 -13.13 -16.42 20.18
CA PRO A 5 -13.13 -15.79 18.87
C PRO A 5 -12.11 -14.65 18.80
N LEU A 6 -11.29 -14.67 17.75
CA LEU A 6 -10.32 -13.62 17.46
C LEU A 6 -11.01 -12.47 16.72
N ASN A 7 -10.90 -11.26 17.25
CA ASN A 7 -11.43 -10.05 16.62
C ASN A 7 -10.29 -9.11 16.19
N PRO A 8 -10.42 -8.44 15.04
CA PRO A 8 -9.48 -7.41 14.61
C PRO A 8 -9.42 -6.23 15.59
N ILE A 9 -8.21 -5.82 15.98
CA ILE A 9 -7.99 -4.56 16.72
C ILE A 9 -8.07 -3.33 15.79
N PRO A 10 -8.39 -2.12 16.29
CA PRO A 10 -8.47 -0.92 15.46
C PRO A 10 -7.15 -0.62 14.73
N LEU A 11 -7.25 -0.14 13.48
CA LEU A 11 -6.08 0.12 12.62
C LEU A 11 -5.08 1.12 13.21
N LYS A 12 -5.57 2.10 13.98
CA LYS A 12 -4.76 3.13 14.65
C LYS A 12 -3.82 2.58 15.74
N ASP A 13 -4.14 1.40 16.27
CA ASP A 13 -3.41 0.77 17.36
C ASP A 13 -2.43 -0.30 16.84
N ARG A 14 -2.29 -0.42 15.51
CA ARG A 14 -1.42 -1.38 14.83
C ARG A 14 -0.15 -0.73 14.30
N THR A 15 0.94 -1.49 14.29
CA THR A 15 2.14 -1.19 13.50
C THR A 15 1.79 -1.16 12.01
N SER A 16 2.35 -0.19 11.29
CA SER A 16 1.97 0.10 9.89
C SER A 16 2.24 -1.05 8.93
N MET A 17 3.48 -1.53 8.86
CA MET A 17 3.87 -2.60 7.94
C MET A 17 5.09 -3.37 8.41
N ILE A 18 5.21 -4.62 7.97
CA ILE A 18 6.41 -5.46 8.13
C ILE A 18 6.77 -6.11 6.79
N PHE A 19 8.07 -6.26 6.52
CA PHE A 19 8.59 -6.96 5.36
C PHE A 19 9.08 -8.34 5.75
N LEU A 20 8.66 -9.36 5.01
CA LEU A 20 9.09 -10.74 5.18
C LEU A 20 9.68 -11.22 3.87
N GLN A 21 10.90 -11.75 3.93
CA GLN A 21 11.66 -12.25 2.81
C GLN A 21 12.16 -13.67 3.12
N TYR A 22 12.38 -14.47 2.08
CA TYR A 22 13.07 -15.77 2.14
C TYR A 22 12.66 -16.67 3.31
N GLY A 23 11.49 -17.30 3.21
CA GLY A 23 11.06 -18.27 4.21
C GLY A 23 9.65 -18.80 3.98
N GLN A 24 9.32 -19.85 4.73
CA GLN A 24 7.97 -20.39 4.78
C GLN A 24 7.21 -19.78 5.96
N ILE A 25 6.12 -19.13 5.65
CA ILE A 25 5.17 -18.60 6.61
C ILE A 25 4.16 -19.68 6.94
N ASP A 26 4.03 -19.99 8.21
CA ASP A 26 3.11 -21.00 8.72
C ASP A 26 2.46 -20.58 10.04
N VAL A 27 1.53 -21.42 10.52
CA VAL A 27 0.89 -21.25 11.82
C VAL A 27 1.31 -22.37 12.77
N LEU A 28 1.89 -22.00 13.90
CA LEU A 28 2.25 -22.91 14.98
C LEU A 28 1.56 -22.44 16.26
N ASP A 29 0.80 -23.33 16.90
CA ASP A 29 0.03 -23.04 18.13
C ASP A 29 -0.84 -21.77 18.03
N GLY A 30 -1.38 -21.51 16.82
CA GLY A 30 -2.20 -20.32 16.55
C GLY A 30 -1.41 -19.02 16.36
N ALA A 31 -0.08 -19.07 16.36
CA ALA A 31 0.80 -17.93 16.11
C ALA A 31 1.36 -17.96 14.68
N PHE A 32 1.55 -16.78 14.10
CA PHE A 32 2.14 -16.61 12.77
C PHE A 32 3.66 -16.70 12.87
N VAL A 33 4.28 -17.58 12.10
CA VAL A 33 5.71 -17.88 12.19
C VAL A 33 6.34 -17.87 10.80
N LEU A 34 7.51 -17.24 10.67
CA LEU A 34 8.38 -17.36 9.51
C LEU A 34 9.48 -18.38 9.81
N ILE A 35 9.63 -19.36 8.93
CA ILE A 35 10.63 -20.41 9.00
C ILE A 35 11.63 -20.19 7.87
N ASP A 36 12.88 -19.86 8.22
CA ASP A 36 13.98 -19.75 7.26
C ASP A 36 14.61 -21.12 6.96
N LYS A 37 15.45 -21.22 5.93
CA LYS A 37 16.23 -22.42 5.54
C LYS A 37 17.08 -22.99 6.68
N THR A 38 17.49 -22.13 7.61
CA THR A 38 18.26 -22.49 8.81
C THR A 38 17.42 -23.15 9.90
N GLY A 39 16.09 -23.20 9.72
CA GLY A 39 15.15 -23.68 10.72
C GLY A 39 14.84 -22.66 11.82
N ILE A 40 15.42 -21.45 11.76
CA ILE A 40 15.10 -20.35 12.68
C ILE A 40 13.64 -19.95 12.49
N ARG A 41 12.93 -19.89 13.62
CA ARG A 41 11.51 -19.55 13.70
C ARG A 41 11.37 -18.14 14.24
N THR A 42 10.94 -17.22 13.38
CA THR A 42 10.64 -15.84 13.79
C THR A 42 9.14 -15.71 14.01
N HIS A 43 8.73 -15.45 15.24
CA HIS A 43 7.34 -15.19 15.59
C HIS A 43 6.94 -13.78 15.17
N ILE A 44 5.80 -13.67 14.48
CA ILE A 44 5.28 -12.40 13.98
C ILE A 44 3.92 -12.15 14.63
N PRO A 45 3.74 -11.02 15.33
CA PRO A 45 2.46 -10.68 15.92
C PRO A 45 1.49 -10.18 14.83
N VAL A 46 0.91 -11.10 14.06
CA VAL A 46 0.07 -10.77 12.88
C VAL A 46 -1.09 -9.84 13.22
N GLY A 47 -1.69 -9.96 14.42
CA GLY A 47 -2.81 -9.12 14.84
C GLY A 47 -2.43 -7.67 15.20
N SER A 48 -1.15 -7.39 15.51
CA SER A 48 -0.68 -6.04 15.80
C SER A 48 -0.16 -5.30 14.58
N VAL A 49 -0.16 -5.94 13.39
CA VAL A 49 0.33 -5.34 12.16
C VAL A 49 -0.84 -5.08 11.22
N ALA A 50 -0.84 -3.93 10.55
CA ALA A 50 -1.86 -3.58 9.57
C ALA A 50 -1.62 -4.27 8.22
N CYS A 51 -0.37 -4.31 7.75
CA CYS A 51 0.02 -4.86 6.46
C CYS A 51 1.30 -5.71 6.55
N ILE A 52 1.29 -6.89 5.96
CA ILE A 52 2.48 -7.73 5.77
C ILE A 52 2.86 -7.71 4.29
N MET A 53 4.06 -7.23 4.02
CA MET A 53 4.68 -7.16 2.70
C MET A 53 5.48 -8.45 2.49
N LEU A 54 5.04 -9.27 1.55
CA LEU A 54 5.62 -10.58 1.24
C LEU A 54 6.54 -10.43 0.02
N GLU A 55 7.84 -10.47 0.26
CA GLU A 55 8.88 -10.33 -0.76
C GLU A 55 9.18 -11.67 -1.47
N PRO A 56 9.94 -11.64 -2.59
CA PRO A 56 10.30 -12.85 -3.30
C PRO A 56 10.97 -13.91 -2.42
N GLY A 57 10.64 -15.17 -2.68
CA GLY A 57 11.12 -16.32 -1.89
C GLY A 57 10.35 -16.58 -0.60
N THR A 58 9.23 -15.88 -0.38
CA THR A 58 8.25 -16.26 0.64
C THR A 58 7.29 -17.33 0.13
N ARG A 59 6.95 -18.30 0.98
CA ARG A 59 5.89 -19.29 0.75
C ARG A 59 4.89 -19.18 1.89
N VAL A 60 3.59 -19.11 1.61
CA VAL A 60 2.57 -18.90 2.65
C VAL A 60 1.66 -20.11 2.74
N SER A 61 1.50 -20.67 3.94
CA SER A 61 0.54 -21.76 4.17
C SER A 61 -0.90 -21.23 4.18
N HIS A 62 -1.85 -22.11 3.84
CA HIS A 62 -3.28 -21.76 3.90
C HIS A 62 -3.69 -21.33 5.32
N ALA A 63 -3.15 -21.98 6.35
CA ALA A 63 -3.42 -21.63 7.74
C ALA A 63 -2.97 -20.19 8.06
N ALA A 64 -1.82 -19.76 7.54
CA ALA A 64 -1.33 -18.39 7.74
C ALA A 64 -2.23 -17.35 7.05
N VAL A 65 -2.72 -17.64 5.84
CA VAL A 65 -3.69 -16.77 5.14
C VAL A 65 -5.00 -16.69 5.92
N HIS A 66 -5.48 -17.82 6.45
CA HIS A 66 -6.68 -17.86 7.29
C HIS A 66 -6.50 -17.04 8.57
N LEU A 67 -5.39 -17.21 9.29
CA LEU A 67 -5.10 -16.47 10.51
C LEU A 67 -5.02 -14.95 10.26
N ALA A 68 -4.28 -14.53 9.22
CA ALA A 68 -4.18 -13.12 8.82
C ALA A 68 -5.56 -12.55 8.47
N SER A 69 -6.40 -13.35 7.81
CA SER A 69 -7.76 -12.96 7.45
C SER A 69 -8.64 -12.73 8.69
N THR A 70 -8.58 -13.64 9.66
CA THR A 70 -9.35 -13.58 10.91
C THR A 70 -8.97 -12.36 11.76
N VAL A 71 -7.69 -11.99 11.82
CA VAL A 71 -7.25 -10.79 12.56
C VAL A 71 -7.35 -9.49 11.75
N GLY A 72 -7.78 -9.57 10.49
CA GLY A 72 -7.95 -8.41 9.60
C GLY A 72 -6.64 -7.77 9.15
N THR A 73 -5.58 -8.57 8.98
CA THR A 73 -4.26 -8.09 8.53
C THR A 73 -4.12 -8.29 7.03
N LEU A 74 -3.74 -7.22 6.31
CA LEU A 74 -3.59 -7.25 4.87
C LEU A 74 -2.30 -7.98 4.47
N LEU A 75 -2.41 -8.99 3.61
CA LEU A 75 -1.24 -9.60 2.97
C LEU A 75 -1.05 -8.99 1.58
N VAL A 76 0.13 -8.44 1.32
CA VAL A 76 0.48 -7.84 0.04
C VAL A 76 1.73 -8.52 -0.51
N TRP A 77 1.60 -9.21 -1.63
CA TRP A 77 2.76 -9.77 -2.32
C TRP A 77 3.44 -8.68 -3.12
N VAL A 78 4.72 -8.47 -2.84
CA VAL A 78 5.52 -7.45 -3.51
C VAL A 78 6.79 -7.99 -4.14
N GLY A 79 7.26 -7.30 -5.17
CA GLY A 79 8.61 -7.48 -5.70
C GLY A 79 9.66 -6.89 -4.74
N GLU A 80 10.93 -7.02 -5.12
CA GLU A 80 12.04 -6.42 -4.36
C GLU A 80 11.78 -4.93 -4.09
N ALA A 81 11.98 -4.48 -2.85
CA ALA A 81 11.78 -3.10 -2.42
C ALA A 81 10.34 -2.54 -2.59
N GLY A 82 9.32 -3.40 -2.70
CA GLY A 82 7.91 -2.97 -2.64
C GLY A 82 7.36 -2.31 -3.91
N VAL A 83 8.09 -2.38 -5.02
CA VAL A 83 7.77 -1.62 -6.26
C VAL A 83 6.77 -2.27 -7.21
N ARG A 84 6.59 -3.58 -7.11
CA ARG A 84 5.51 -4.30 -7.81
C ARG A 84 4.59 -4.89 -6.77
N VAL A 85 3.29 -4.71 -6.95
CA VAL A 85 2.26 -5.38 -6.15
C VAL A 85 1.66 -6.47 -7.03
N TYR A 86 1.70 -7.73 -6.55
CA TYR A 86 1.17 -8.89 -7.27
C TYR A 86 -0.28 -9.16 -6.91
N SER A 87 -0.60 -9.12 -5.62
CA SER A 87 -1.94 -9.41 -5.11
C SER A 87 -2.11 -8.85 -3.70
N SER A 88 -3.36 -8.59 -3.32
CA SER A 88 -3.72 -8.17 -1.97
C SER A 88 -4.85 -9.07 -1.45
N GLY A 89 -4.60 -9.78 -0.36
CA GLY A 89 -5.63 -10.53 0.35
C GLY A 89 -6.33 -9.63 1.34
N GLN A 90 -7.44 -8.99 0.94
CA GLN A 90 -8.28 -8.25 1.86
C GLN A 90 -9.40 -9.17 2.38
N PRO A 91 -9.36 -9.60 3.64
CA PRO A 91 -10.48 -10.34 4.22
C PRO A 91 -11.68 -9.41 4.35
N GLY A 92 -12.67 -9.59 3.47
CA GLY A 92 -14.13 -9.46 3.69
C GLY A 92 -14.73 -8.29 4.49
N GLY A 93 -13.97 -7.24 4.83
CA GLY A 93 -14.41 -6.17 5.73
C GLY A 93 -15.12 -5.01 5.04
N ALA A 94 -15.32 -5.08 3.72
CA ALA A 94 -16.11 -4.09 3.01
C ALA A 94 -17.59 -4.32 3.35
N ARG A 95 -18.09 -3.59 4.35
CA ARG A 95 -19.54 -3.45 4.51
C ARG A 95 -20.11 -3.00 3.16
N ALA A 96 -21.12 -3.71 2.67
CA ALA A 96 -21.68 -3.47 1.34
C ALA A 96 -22.17 -2.02 1.17
N ASP A 97 -22.65 -1.39 2.24
CA ASP A 97 -23.07 0.01 2.24
C ASP A 97 -21.94 0.98 1.90
N LYS A 98 -20.72 0.78 2.44
CA LYS A 98 -19.55 1.61 2.12
C LYS A 98 -19.11 1.42 0.66
N LEU A 99 -19.15 0.18 0.17
CA LEU A 99 -18.82 -0.12 -1.22
C LEU A 99 -19.83 0.53 -2.18
N LEU A 100 -21.12 0.40 -1.90
CA LEU A 100 -22.19 1.03 -2.67
C LEU A 100 -22.13 2.55 -2.59
N TYR A 101 -21.78 3.12 -1.44
CA TYR A 101 -21.58 4.56 -1.30
C TYR A 101 -20.42 5.05 -2.17
N GLN A 102 -19.28 4.36 -2.16
CA GLN A 102 -18.15 4.66 -3.02
C GLN A 102 -18.51 4.52 -4.50
N ALA A 103 -19.24 3.47 -4.87
CA ALA A 103 -19.72 3.27 -6.24
C ALA A 103 -20.65 4.40 -6.69
N LYS A 104 -21.60 4.81 -5.84
CA LYS A 104 -22.51 5.94 -6.13
C LYS A 104 -21.74 7.24 -6.37
N LEU A 105 -20.74 7.54 -5.55
CA LEU A 105 -19.89 8.73 -5.73
C LEU A 105 -19.05 8.67 -7.01
N ALA A 106 -18.67 7.48 -7.47
CA ALA A 106 -17.84 7.29 -8.66
C ALA A 106 -18.64 7.30 -9.97
N LEU A 107 -19.89 6.80 -9.94
CA LEU A 107 -20.76 6.67 -11.11
C LEU A 107 -21.50 7.97 -11.48
N ASP A 108 -21.71 8.87 -10.52
CA ASP A 108 -22.32 10.18 -10.75
C ASP A 108 -21.23 11.24 -11.01
N ASP A 109 -21.28 11.89 -12.16
CA ASP A 109 -20.26 12.85 -12.60
C ASP A 109 -20.15 14.09 -11.70
N ASP A 110 -21.28 14.58 -11.17
CA ASP A 110 -21.32 15.74 -10.28
C ASP A 110 -20.76 15.39 -8.90
N LEU A 111 -21.10 14.21 -8.38
CA LEU A 111 -20.54 13.70 -7.13
C LEU A 111 -19.04 13.41 -7.27
N ARG A 112 -18.63 12.80 -8.39
CA ARG A 112 -17.22 12.55 -8.72
C ARG A 112 -16.43 13.84 -8.73
N LEU A 113 -16.96 14.91 -9.33
CA LEU A 113 -16.32 16.22 -9.35
C LEU A 113 -16.15 16.79 -7.94
N LYS A 114 -17.15 16.65 -7.06
CA LYS A 114 -17.05 17.09 -5.65
C LYS A 114 -15.95 16.35 -4.90
N VAL A 115 -15.85 15.03 -5.08
CA VAL A 115 -14.79 14.21 -4.47
C VAL A 115 -13.42 14.63 -4.96
N VAL A 116 -13.23 14.76 -6.28
CA VAL A 116 -11.95 15.20 -6.88
C VAL A 116 -11.54 16.57 -6.36
N ARG A 117 -12.48 17.51 -6.24
CA ARG A 117 -12.18 18.84 -5.69
C ARG A 117 -11.75 18.78 -4.23
N LYS A 118 -12.37 17.92 -3.41
CA LYS A 118 -11.95 17.74 -2.02
C LYS A 118 -10.58 17.06 -1.90
N MET A 119 -10.27 16.08 -2.76
CA MET A 119 -8.95 15.46 -2.83
C MET A 119 -7.87 16.48 -3.20
N TYR A 120 -8.16 17.37 -4.16
CA TYR A 120 -7.27 18.44 -4.56
C TYR A 120 -7.00 19.42 -3.40
N GLU A 121 -8.06 19.83 -2.70
CA GLU A 121 -7.98 20.71 -1.54
C GLU A 121 -7.13 20.10 -0.41
N LEU A 122 -7.32 18.81 -0.11
CA LEU A 122 -6.52 18.12 0.90
C LEU A 122 -5.04 17.98 0.49
N ARG A 123 -4.77 17.74 -0.80
CA ARG A 123 -3.41 17.58 -1.33
C ARG A 123 -2.61 18.89 -1.29
N PHE A 124 -3.22 19.98 -1.74
CA PHE A 124 -2.55 21.27 -1.89
C PHE A 124 -2.84 22.27 -0.77
N ARG A 125 -3.75 21.94 0.17
CA ARG A 125 -4.24 22.83 1.24
C ARG A 125 -4.85 24.14 0.70
N GLU A 126 -5.32 24.12 -0.53
CA GLU A 126 -5.87 25.27 -1.26
C GLU A 126 -7.09 24.83 -2.08
N PRO A 127 -8.13 25.66 -2.20
CA PRO A 127 -9.29 25.33 -3.02
C PRO A 127 -8.91 25.25 -4.51
N PRO A 128 -9.41 24.25 -5.26
CA PRO A 128 -9.20 24.16 -6.70
C PRO A 128 -9.94 25.29 -7.44
N PRO A 129 -9.45 25.72 -8.61
CA PRO A 129 -10.12 26.73 -9.44
C PRO A 129 -11.57 26.35 -9.74
N ALA A 130 -12.48 27.33 -9.64
CA ALA A 130 -13.88 27.10 -9.96
C ALA A 130 -14.08 26.80 -11.46
N ARG A 131 -15.14 26.03 -11.77
CA ARG A 131 -15.59 25.71 -13.13
C ARG A 131 -14.53 25.01 -14.01
N ARG A 132 -13.79 24.07 -13.42
CA ARG A 132 -12.87 23.20 -14.14
C ARG A 132 -13.35 21.75 -14.14
N SER A 133 -13.19 21.07 -15.27
CA SER A 133 -13.45 19.63 -15.37
C SER A 133 -12.38 18.82 -14.63
N VAL A 134 -12.64 17.54 -14.37
CA VAL A 134 -11.68 16.63 -13.73
C VAL A 134 -10.37 16.54 -14.51
N GLU A 135 -10.44 16.52 -15.84
CA GLU A 135 -9.27 16.45 -16.73
C GLU A 135 -8.41 17.72 -16.63
N GLN A 136 -9.06 18.89 -16.57
CA GLN A 136 -8.36 20.15 -16.37
C GLN A 136 -7.67 20.20 -15.00
N LEU A 137 -8.34 19.74 -13.93
CA LEU A 137 -7.73 19.65 -12.60
C LEU A 137 -6.52 18.71 -12.57
N ARG A 138 -6.60 17.58 -13.28
CA ARG A 138 -5.48 16.64 -13.45
C ARG A 138 -4.28 17.29 -14.14
N GLY A 139 -4.51 18.11 -15.17
CA GLY A 139 -3.44 18.85 -15.85
C GLY A 139 -2.74 19.86 -14.92
N ILE A 140 -3.52 20.60 -14.13
CA ILE A 140 -2.97 21.55 -13.15
C ILE A 140 -2.18 20.83 -12.06
N GLU A 141 -2.71 19.71 -11.55
CA GLU A 141 -2.02 18.86 -10.59
C GLU A 141 -0.68 18.36 -11.13
N GLY A 142 -0.64 17.83 -12.36
CA GLY A 142 0.59 17.36 -12.98
C GLY A 142 1.65 18.46 -13.16
N SER A 143 1.23 19.70 -13.44
CA SER A 143 2.13 20.86 -13.47
C SER A 143 2.72 21.16 -12.09
N ARG A 144 1.88 21.22 -11.05
CA ARG A 144 2.32 21.47 -9.66
C ARG A 144 3.27 20.37 -9.15
N VAL A 145 2.99 19.11 -9.46
CA VAL A 145 3.85 17.97 -9.08
C VAL A 145 5.24 18.08 -9.73
N ARG A 146 5.32 18.40 -11.03
CA ARG A 146 6.61 18.62 -11.71
C ARG A 146 7.41 19.77 -11.10
N ALA A 147 6.74 20.89 -10.78
CA ALA A 147 7.37 22.02 -10.10
C ALA A 147 7.91 21.62 -8.71
N THR A 148 7.15 20.82 -7.95
CA THR A 148 7.57 20.31 -6.64
C THR A 148 8.80 19.41 -6.76
N TYR A 149 8.83 18.49 -7.73
CA TYR A 149 10.01 17.66 -7.99
C TYR A 149 11.25 18.49 -8.35
N ALA A 150 11.11 19.49 -9.22
CA ALA A 150 12.20 20.37 -9.60
C ALA A 150 12.74 21.18 -8.40
N LEU A 151 11.84 21.65 -7.53
CA LEU A 151 12.20 22.36 -6.30
C LEU A 151 12.97 21.45 -5.32
N LEU A 152 12.47 20.24 -5.08
CA LEU A 152 13.15 19.26 -4.23
C LEU A 152 14.50 18.85 -4.81
N ALA A 153 14.58 18.61 -6.12
CA ALA A 153 15.83 18.29 -6.79
C ALA A 153 16.88 19.40 -6.60
N LYS A 154 16.48 20.66 -6.74
CA LYS A 154 17.35 21.81 -6.47
C LYS A 154 17.76 21.91 -5.00
N GLN A 155 16.81 21.70 -4.08
CA GLN A 155 17.06 21.77 -2.64
C GLN A 155 18.04 20.70 -2.14
N TYR A 156 17.95 19.48 -2.68
CA TYR A 156 18.80 18.35 -2.30
C TYR A 156 19.98 18.13 -3.26
N GLY A 157 20.21 19.02 -4.24
CA GLY A 157 21.33 18.91 -5.19
C GLY A 157 21.28 17.70 -6.13
N VAL A 158 20.10 17.11 -6.34
CA VAL A 158 19.92 15.92 -7.18
C VAL A 158 19.68 16.35 -8.63
N LYS A 159 20.41 15.76 -9.57
CA LYS A 159 20.15 15.94 -11.01
C LYS A 159 18.84 15.22 -11.37
N TRP A 160 17.78 15.99 -11.62
CA TRP A 160 16.46 15.47 -11.96
C TRP A 160 16.13 15.66 -13.44
N HIS A 161 15.94 14.56 -14.16
CA HIS A 161 15.59 14.54 -15.58
C HIS A 161 14.12 14.11 -15.83
N GLY A 162 13.30 14.11 -14.78
CA GLY A 162 11.91 13.65 -14.82
C GLY A 162 11.69 12.28 -14.17
N ARG A 163 10.42 11.92 -13.96
CA ARG A 163 10.04 10.62 -13.38
C ARG A 163 9.90 9.59 -14.50
N ASN A 164 11.01 8.94 -14.83
CA ASN A 164 11.03 7.85 -15.81
C ASN A 164 11.20 6.51 -15.08
N TYR A 165 10.26 5.60 -15.31
CA TYR A 165 10.36 4.21 -14.91
C TYR A 165 9.90 3.34 -16.09
N ASP A 166 10.63 2.26 -16.36
CA ASP A 166 10.22 1.24 -17.33
C ASP A 166 9.52 0.11 -16.55
N PRO A 167 8.20 -0.13 -16.77
CA PRO A 167 7.51 -1.23 -16.11
C PRO A 167 8.11 -2.60 -16.38
N LYS A 168 8.84 -2.78 -17.49
CA LYS A 168 9.46 -4.06 -17.90
C LYS A 168 10.91 -4.20 -17.43
N ASP A 169 11.58 -3.10 -17.11
CA ASP A 169 13.02 -3.08 -16.83
C ASP A 169 13.33 -2.17 -15.62
N TRP A 170 13.54 -2.81 -14.48
CA TRP A 170 13.83 -2.14 -13.21
C TRP A 170 15.14 -1.35 -13.25
N GLU A 171 16.15 -1.86 -13.95
CA GLU A 171 17.49 -1.26 -13.96
C GLU A 171 17.55 0.08 -14.71
N LYS A 172 16.53 0.37 -15.53
CA LYS A 172 16.40 1.64 -16.26
C LYS A 172 15.77 2.77 -15.43
N GLY A 173 15.37 2.51 -14.19
CA GLY A 173 14.85 3.53 -13.28
C GLY A 173 15.93 4.56 -12.90
N GLY A 174 15.66 5.85 -13.15
CA GLY A 174 16.64 6.94 -13.07
C GLY A 174 17.11 7.38 -11.66
N CYS A 175 17.24 6.46 -10.70
CA CYS A 175 17.76 6.76 -9.36
C CYS A 175 18.95 5.85 -9.00
N ARG A 176 19.96 5.79 -9.86
CA ARG A 176 21.33 5.46 -9.44
C ARG A 176 22.17 6.73 -9.62
N GLN A 177 22.25 7.56 -8.58
CA GLN A 177 23.44 8.37 -8.41
C GLN A 177 24.52 7.41 -7.86
N PRO A 178 25.73 7.34 -8.44
CA PRO A 178 26.83 6.68 -7.78
C PRO A 178 27.07 7.41 -6.45
N MET A 179 26.93 6.71 -5.33
CA MET A 179 27.60 7.12 -4.09
C MET A 179 29.09 7.05 -4.39
N TYR A 180 29.73 8.21 -4.50
CA TYR A 180 31.17 8.34 -4.28
C TYR A 180 31.43 8.37 -2.77
#